data_AF-A0A2S7CB09-F1
#
_entry.id   AF-A0A2S7CB09-F1
#
_cell.length_a   1.000
_cell.length_b   1.000
_cell.length_c   1.000
_cell.angle_alpha   90.00
_cell.angle_beta   90.00
_cell.angle_gamma   90.00
#
_symmetry.space_group_name_H-M   'P 1'
#
loop_
_entity.id
_entity.type
_entity.pdbx_description
1 polymer ?
#
loop_
_entity_poly.entity_id
_entity_poly.type
_entity_poly.pdbx_seq_one_letter_code
_entity_poly.pdbx_strand_id
1 'polypeptide(L)'
;MNITLEQLFAFALYELRRLLAGHLGSQSESPPSVRAAAHLAYALHNDAEAVLQGRSFDPESEVTRLGAVDRMLGTRFQQRLSHAMRDLP
;
A
#
# COMPACT_ATOMS: atom_id res chain seq x y z
N MET A 1 20.77 -4.46 -16.22
CA MET A 1 19.47 -3.82 -15.91
C MET A 1 19.74 -2.78 -14.83
N ASN A 2 19.46 -1.50 -15.10
CA ASN A 2 19.55 -0.46 -14.06
C ASN A 2 18.21 -0.43 -13.31
N ILE A 3 18.24 -0.76 -12.02
CA ILE A 3 17.05 -0.72 -11.15
C ILE A 3 17.06 0.63 -10.42
N THR A 4 15.93 1.33 -10.45
CA THR A 4 15.73 2.57 -9.68
C THR A 4 15.32 2.26 -8.23
N LEU A 5 15.50 3.23 -7.32
CA LEU A 5 15.07 3.06 -5.93
C LEU A 5 13.56 2.84 -5.83
N GLU A 6 12.79 3.54 -6.66
CA GLU A 6 11.35 3.42 -6.78
C GLU A 6 10.95 2.01 -7.20
N GLN A 7 11.63 1.42 -8.20
CA GLN A 7 11.39 0.05 -8.63
C GLN A 7 11.72 -0.98 -7.53
N LEU A 8 12.76 -0.73 -6.73
CA LEU A 8 13.10 -1.63 -5.61
C LEU A 8 12.00 -1.63 -4.54
N PHE A 9 11.49 -0.46 -4.15
CA PHE A 9 10.40 -0.35 -3.17
C PHE A 9 9.07 -0.88 -3.72
N ALA A 10 8.78 -0.61 -4.98
CA ALA A 10 7.62 -1.16 -5.67
C ALA A 10 7.66 -2.69 -5.72
N PHE A 11 8.82 -3.28 -6.00
CA PHE A 11 9.01 -4.73 -5.96
C PHE A 11 8.72 -5.30 -4.57
N ALA A 12 9.26 -4.70 -3.51
CA ALA A 12 9.01 -5.14 -2.15
C ALA A 12 7.52 -5.09 -1.80
N LEU A 13 6.82 -4.02 -2.18
CA LEU A 13 5.37 -3.87 -1.95
C LEU A 13 4.55 -4.91 -2.73
N TYR A 14 4.93 -5.17 -3.99
CA TYR A 14 4.30 -6.18 -4.82
C TYR A 14 4.44 -7.59 -4.21
N GLU A 15 5.62 -7.95 -3.70
CA GLU A 15 5.85 -9.21 -3.01
C GLU A 15 5.06 -9.30 -1.69
N LEU A 16 5.04 -8.22 -0.89
CA LEU A 16 4.23 -8.17 0.33
C LEU A 16 2.75 -8.42 0.03
N ARG A 17 2.20 -7.84 -1.05
CA ARG A 17 0.83 -8.11 -1.49
C ARG A 17 0.61 -9.59 -1.78
N ARG A 18 1.56 -10.26 -2.43
CA ARG A 18 1.46 -11.70 -2.75
C ARG A 18 1.47 -12.55 -1.48
N LEU A 19 2.41 -12.28 -0.58
CA LEU A 19 2.55 -13.01 0.69
C LEU A 19 1.33 -12.81 1.60
N LEU A 20 0.73 -11.62 1.57
CA LEU A 20 -0.39 -11.28 2.44
C LEU A 20 -1.78 -11.58 1.83
N ALA A 21 -1.84 -12.07 0.58
CA ALA A 21 -3.10 -12.24 -0.15
C ALA A 21 -4.13 -13.11 0.59
N GLY A 22 -3.67 -14.14 1.31
CA GLY A 22 -4.53 -15.03 2.11
C GLY A 22 -5.17 -14.38 3.34
N HIS A 23 -4.75 -13.17 3.72
CA HIS A 23 -5.27 -12.46 4.89
C HIS A 23 -6.32 -11.39 4.55
N LEU A 24 -6.66 -11.23 3.26
CA LEU A 24 -7.64 -10.26 2.80
C LEU A 24 -9.08 -10.67 3.13
N GLY A 25 -9.98 -9.68 3.11
CA GLY A 25 -11.41 -9.89 3.30
C GLY A 25 -11.90 -9.70 4.74
N SER A 26 -13.22 -9.56 4.86
CA SER A 26 -13.91 -9.37 6.13
C SER A 26 -13.99 -10.66 6.96
N GLN A 27 -13.91 -11.82 6.33
CA GLN A 27 -13.99 -13.14 6.96
C GLN A 27 -12.62 -13.72 7.36
N SER A 28 -11.53 -12.97 7.15
CA SER A 28 -10.20 -13.41 7.56
C SER A 28 -10.11 -13.47 9.09
N GLU A 29 -9.78 -14.64 9.63
CA GLU A 29 -9.51 -14.86 11.07
C GLU A 29 -8.12 -14.37 11.50
N SER A 30 -7.38 -13.73 10.59
CA SER A 30 -6.03 -13.26 10.88
C SER A 30 -6.05 -12.11 11.89
N PRO A 31 -4.97 -11.94 12.69
CA PRO A 31 -4.89 -10.83 13.64
C PRO A 31 -5.14 -9.47 12.97
N PRO A 32 -5.78 -8.51 13.66
CA PRO A 32 -6.12 -7.21 13.07
C PRO A 32 -4.93 -6.48 12.43
N SER A 33 -3.74 -6.60 12.99
CA SER A 33 -2.51 -6.02 12.44
C SER A 33 -2.10 -6.65 11.10
N VAL A 34 -2.24 -7.98 10.98
CA VAL A 34 -1.94 -8.71 9.74
C VAL A 34 -2.97 -8.35 8.66
N ARG A 35 -4.25 -8.25 9.05
CA ARG A 35 -5.32 -7.78 8.14
C ARG A 35 -5.07 -6.35 7.66
N ALA A 36 -4.65 -5.45 8.54
CA ALA A 36 -4.30 -4.09 8.20
C ALA A 36 -3.12 -4.03 7.21
N ALA A 37 -2.07 -4.83 7.44
CA ALA A 37 -0.94 -4.94 6.52
C ALA A 37 -1.38 -5.47 5.13
N ALA A 38 -2.23 -6.50 5.11
CA ALA A 38 -2.72 -7.09 3.87
C ALA A 38 -3.52 -6.08 3.04
N HIS A 39 -4.43 -5.33 3.67
CA HIS A 39 -5.23 -4.34 2.96
C HIS A 39 -4.43 -3.09 2.59
N LEU A 40 -3.41 -2.71 3.36
CA LEU A 40 -2.45 -1.68 2.95
C LEU A 40 -1.70 -2.09 1.69
N ALA A 41 -1.12 -3.30 1.67
CA ALA A 41 -0.41 -3.82 0.51
C ALA A 41 -1.34 -3.94 -0.70
N TYR A 42 -2.59 -4.36 -0.49
CA TYR A 42 -3.61 -4.41 -1.53
C TYR A 42 -4.05 -3.03 -2.03
N ALA A 43 -4.08 -1.98 -1.20
CA ALA A 43 -4.44 -0.66 -1.68
C ALA A 43 -3.43 -0.12 -2.71
N LEU A 44 -2.14 -0.39 -2.47
CA LEU A 44 -1.02 0.22 -3.21
C LEU A 44 -0.45 -0.66 -4.34
N HIS A 45 -0.96 -1.89 -4.53
CA HIS A 45 -0.30 -2.87 -5.39
C HIS A 45 -0.33 -2.55 -6.89
N ASN A 46 -1.41 -1.91 -7.38
CA ASN A 46 -1.53 -1.54 -8.79
C ASN A 46 -0.47 -0.50 -9.18
N ASP A 47 -0.14 0.38 -8.23
CA ASP A 47 0.77 1.50 -8.43
C ASP A 47 2.21 1.03 -8.29
N ALA A 48 2.46 0.09 -7.37
CA ALA A 48 3.69 -0.69 -7.37
C ALA A 48 3.91 -1.41 -8.72
N GLU A 49 2.89 -2.06 -9.28
CA GLU A 49 2.99 -2.67 -10.60
C GLU A 49 3.27 -1.64 -11.71
N ALA A 50 2.61 -0.48 -11.68
CA ALA A 50 2.86 0.61 -12.62
C ALA A 50 4.32 1.06 -12.58
N VAL A 51 4.89 1.30 -11.39
CA VAL A 51 6.30 1.68 -11.21
C VAL A 51 7.25 0.60 -11.75
N LEU A 52 6.98 -0.68 -11.48
CA LEU A 52 7.78 -1.78 -12.01
C LEU A 52 7.78 -1.84 -13.54
N GLN A 53 6.69 -1.44 -14.17
CA GLN A 53 6.53 -1.38 -15.62
C GLN A 53 7.00 -0.05 -16.23
N GLY A 54 7.56 0.87 -15.43
CA GLY A 54 7.98 2.19 -15.88
C GLY A 54 6.82 3.12 -16.26
N ARG A 55 5.62 2.85 -15.75
CA ARG A 55 4.41 3.66 -15.93
C ARG A 55 4.26 4.65 -14.77
N SER A 56 3.55 5.75 -15.04
CA SER A 56 3.11 6.68 -14.00
C SER A 56 1.81 6.21 -13.34
N PHE A 57 1.54 6.74 -12.15
CA PHE A 57 0.28 6.60 -11.43
C PHE A 57 -0.08 7.95 -10.80
N ASP A 58 -1.33 8.12 -10.39
CA ASP A 58 -1.82 9.32 -9.73
C ASP A 58 -1.73 9.18 -8.19
N PRO A 59 -0.88 9.97 -7.50
CA PRO A 59 -0.78 9.92 -6.04
C PRO A 59 -2.06 10.31 -5.30
N GLU A 60 -2.95 11.13 -5.86
CA GLU A 60 -4.19 11.53 -5.19
C GLU A 60 -5.19 10.36 -5.09
N SER A 61 -5.24 9.56 -6.14
CA SER A 61 -5.98 8.30 -6.17
C SER A 61 -5.48 7.33 -5.09
N GLU A 62 -4.19 7.32 -4.76
CA GLU A 62 -3.63 6.49 -3.67
C GLU A 62 -4.08 6.93 -2.30
N VAL A 63 -4.00 8.23 -2.04
CA VAL A 63 -4.45 8.81 -0.77
C VAL A 63 -5.93 8.48 -0.53
N THR A 64 -6.75 8.51 -1.60
CA THR A 64 -8.16 8.12 -1.54
C THR A 64 -8.36 6.64 -1.21
N ARG A 65 -7.58 5.73 -1.82
CA ARG A 65 -7.61 4.29 -1.52
C ARG A 65 -7.20 4.00 -0.07
N LEU A 66 -6.17 4.67 0.44
CA LEU A 66 -5.76 4.56 1.83
C LEU A 66 -6.88 4.99 2.79
N GLY A 67 -7.59 6.07 2.48
CA GLY A 67 -8.75 6.51 3.25
C GLY A 67 -9.88 5.47 3.30
N ALA A 68 -10.08 4.70 2.23
CA ALA A 68 -11.04 3.60 2.24
C ALA A 68 -10.61 2.44 3.17
N VAL A 69 -9.33 2.08 3.18
CA VAL A 69 -8.77 1.09 4.12
C VAL A 69 -8.91 1.57 5.56
N ASP A 70 -8.60 2.83 5.82
CA ASP A 70 -8.74 3.45 7.15
C ASP A 70 -10.17 3.38 7.68
N ARG A 71 -11.17 3.69 6.84
CA ARG A 71 -12.59 3.54 7.22
C ARG A 71 -12.98 2.08 7.47
N MET A 72 -12.47 1.16 6.66
CA MET A 72 -12.84 -0.26 6.75
C MET A 72 -12.25 -0.95 7.98
N LEU A 73 -11.01 -0.60 8.37
CA LEU A 73 -10.25 -1.31 9.39
C LEU A 73 -9.95 -0.48 10.66
N GLY A 74 -10.41 0.77 10.71
CA GLY A 74 -10.09 1.68 11.82
C GLY A 74 -8.61 2.06 11.88
N THR A 75 -7.90 2.00 10.75
CA THR A 75 -6.48 2.38 10.65
C THR A 75 -6.33 3.89 10.45
N ARG A 76 -5.07 4.36 10.38
CA ARG A 76 -4.72 5.78 10.19
C ARG A 76 -3.58 5.95 9.17
N PHE A 77 -3.53 5.10 8.14
CA PHE A 77 -2.49 5.13 7.12
C PHE A 77 -2.45 6.46 6.38
N GLN A 78 -3.60 6.96 5.94
CA GLN A 78 -3.69 8.23 5.21
C GLN A 78 -3.17 9.39 6.06
N GLN A 79 -3.60 9.46 7.33
CA GLN A 79 -3.14 10.49 8.26
C GLN A 79 -1.63 10.40 8.51
N ARG A 80 -1.09 9.20 8.74
CA ARG A 80 0.35 9.01 8.95
C ARG A 80 1.17 9.40 7.73
N LEU A 81 0.69 9.10 6.52
CA LEU A 81 1.33 9.54 5.28
C LEU A 81 1.34 11.07 5.20
N SER A 82 0.20 11.73 5.39
CA SER A 82 0.12 13.20 5.35
C SER A 82 0.96 13.90 6.42
N HIS A 83 1.25 13.25 7.55
CA HIS A 83 2.16 13.77 8.57
C HIS A 83 3.62 13.60 8.13
N ALA A 84 4.00 12.40 7.71
CA ALA A 84 5.34 12.12 7.22
C ALA A 84 5.76 13.03 6.05
N MET A 85 4.82 13.38 5.16
CA MET A 85 5.09 14.29 4.03
C MET A 85 5.19 15.77 4.44
N ARG A 86 4.59 16.17 5.56
CA ARG A 86 4.72 17.55 6.08
C ARG A 86 6.05 17.80 6.77
N ASP A 87 6.66 16.73 7.29
CA ASP A 87 7.93 16.80 8.02
C ASP A 87 9.15 16.61 7.10
N LEU A 88 8.93 16.47 5.78
CA LEU A 88 10.02 16.45 4.81
C LEU A 88 10.58 17.88 4.63
N PRO A 89 11.91 18.04 4.63
CA PRO A 89 12.57 19.34 4.49
C PRO A 89 12.38 19.97 3.10
#